data_AF-Q1QLE6-F1
#
_entry.id   AF-Q1QLE6-F1
#
_cell.length_a   1.000
_cell.length_b   1.000
_cell.length_c   1.000
_cell.angle_alpha   90.00
_cell.angle_beta   90.00
_cell.angle_gamma   90.00
#
_symmetry.space_group_name_H-M   'P 1'
#
loop_
_entity.id
_entity.type
_entity.pdbx_description
1 polymer ?
#
loop_
_entity_poly.entity_id
_entity_poly.type
_entity_poly.pdbx_seq_one_letter_code
_entity_poly.pdbx_strand_id
1 'polypeptide(L)' 'MVSLTINEFCTAQKISRAYFYLLVRDGRAPRSFKLGKTTRISEDAVREWIAAREAETAVAA' A
#
# COMPACT_ATOMS: atom_id res chain seq x y z
N MET A 1 -0.98 17.24 -2.53
CA MET A 1 -1.13 15.93 -3.20
C MET A 1 0.24 15.33 -3.41
N VAL A 2 0.64 14.40 -2.53
CA VAL A 2 1.91 13.67 -2.64
C VAL A 2 1.62 12.26 -3.13
N SER A 3 2.39 11.79 -4.10
CA SER A 3 2.34 10.40 -4.58
C SER A 3 3.66 9.72 -4.22
N LEU A 4 3.58 8.57 -3.55
CA LEU A 4 4.73 7.79 -3.13
C LEU A 4 5.09 6.75 -4.19
N THR A 5 6.38 6.49 -4.35
CA THR A 5 6.87 5.30 -5.02
C THR A 5 6.63 4.06 -4.16
N ILE A 6 6.70 2.86 -4.76
CA ILE A 6 6.65 1.61 -3.97
C ILE A 6 7.76 1.58 -2.91
N ASN A 7 8.97 2.06 -3.25
CA ASN A 7 10.08 2.06 -2.30
C ASN A 7 9.83 3.01 -1.12
N GLU A 8 9.34 4.22 -1.38
CA GLU A 8 9.00 5.18 -0.31
C GLU A 8 7.86 4.66 0.57
N PHE A 9 6.84 4.03 -0.02
CA PHE A 9 5.78 3.36 0.74
C PHE A 9 6.34 2.25 1.64
N CYS A 10 7.22 1.41 1.09
CA CYS A 10 7.86 0.33 1.84
C CYS A 10 8.68 0.88 3.01
N THR A 11 9.44 1.97 2.80
CA THR A 11 10.19 2.64 3.87
C THR A 11 9.28 3.24 4.93
N ALA A 12 8.20 3.93 4.53
CA ALA A 12 7.27 4.57 5.46
C ALA A 12 6.54 3.55 6.35
N GLN A 13 6.13 2.42 5.77
CA GLN A 13 5.41 1.36 6.49
C GLN A 13 6.34 0.30 7.10
N LYS A 14 7.67 0.46 6.98
CA LYS A 14 8.69 -0.48 7.46
C LYS A 14 8.48 -1.92 6.95
N ILE A 15 8.05 -2.06 5.70
CA ILE A 15 7.88 -3.36 5.04
C ILE A 15 8.92 -3.56 3.95
N SER A 16 9.23 -4.82 3.63
CA SER A 16 10.08 -5.11 2.49
C SER A 16 9.32 -4.97 1.17
N ARG A 17 10.03 -4.63 0.09
CA ARG A 17 9.45 -4.58 -1.26
C ARG A 17 8.87 -5.93 -1.69
N ALA A 18 9.49 -7.05 -1.27
CA ALA A 18 8.96 -8.39 -1.52
C ALA A 18 7.60 -8.59 -0.84
N TYR A 19 7.47 -8.13 0.41
CA TYR A 19 6.21 -8.21 1.15
C TYR A 19 5.11 -7.36 0.48
N PHE A 20 5.43 -6.19 -0.06
CA PHE A 20 4.49 -5.41 -0.86
C PHE A 20 3.93 -6.22 -2.05
N TYR A 21 4.78 -6.93 -2.80
CA TYR A 21 4.29 -7.75 -3.92
C TYR A 21 3.49 -8.98 -3.49
N LEU A 22 3.76 -9.52 -2.29
CA LEU A 22 2.89 -10.55 -1.69
C LEU A 22 1.51 -9.97 -1.40
N LEU A 23 1.43 -8.77 -0.81
CA LEU A 23 0.16 -8.07 -0.60
C LEU A 23 -0.57 -7.80 -1.92
N VAL A 24 0.15 -7.44 -2.98
CA VAL A 24 -0.44 -7.23 -4.31
C VAL A 24 -1.06 -8.53 -4.83
N ARG A 25 -0.31 -9.63 -4.75
CA ARG A 25 -0.80 -10.97 -5.16
C ARG A 25 -2.03 -11.38 -4.35
N ASP A 26 -2.02 -11.11 -3.06
CA ASP A 26 -3.11 -11.46 -2.15
C ASP A 26 -4.29 -10.46 -2.22
N GLY A 27 -4.24 -9.45 -3.10
CA GLY A 27 -5.29 -8.44 -3.25
C GLY A 27 -5.40 -7.45 -2.08
N ARG A 28 -4.42 -7.45 -1.18
CA ARG A 28 -4.38 -6.66 0.06
C ARG A 28 -3.47 -5.44 -0.02
N ALA A 29 -2.83 -5.17 -1.15
CA ALA A 29 -2.00 -3.99 -1.33
C ALA A 29 -2.83 -2.69 -1.43
N PRO A 30 -2.25 -1.52 -1.11
CA PRO A 30 -2.90 -0.24 -1.36
C PRO A 30 -3.15 -0.04 -2.87
N ARG A 31 -4.15 0.78 -3.19
CA ARG A 31 -4.43 1.16 -4.58
C ARG A 31 -3.19 1.86 -5.15
N SER A 32 -2.77 1.42 -6.33
CA SER A 32 -1.61 1.98 -7.02
C SER A 32 -1.95 2.22 -8.49
N PHE A 33 -1.29 3.21 -9.09
CA PHE A 33 -1.48 3.58 -10.49
C PHE A 33 -0.14 3.59 -11.22
N LYS A 34 -0.19 3.27 -12.53
CA LYS A 34 0.98 3.32 -13.39
C LYS A 34 1.17 4.75 -13.90
N LEU A 35 2.38 5.27 -13.72
CA LEU A 35 2.88 6.50 -14.30
C LEU A 35 4.06 6.14 -15.22
N GLY A 36 3.72 5.77 -16.46
CA GLY A 36 4.67 5.25 -17.45
C GLY A 36 5.36 3.97 -16.98
N LYS A 37 6.69 4.04 -16.78
CA LYS A 37 7.50 2.91 -16.30
C LYS A 37 7.46 2.74 -14.77
N THR A 38 6.85 3.67 -14.05
CA THR A 38 6.85 3.69 -12.59
C THR A 38 5.46 3.45 -12.01
N THR A 39 5.38 2.78 -10.88
CA THR A 39 4.14 2.68 -10.09
C THR A 39 4.16 3.71 -8.97
N ARG A 40 3.02 4.36 -8.75
CA ARG A 40 2.80 5.36 -7.71
C ARG A 40 1.60 5.00 -6.86
N ILE A 41 1.64 5.42 -5.60
CA ILE A 41 0.60 5.20 -4.60
C ILE A 41 0.22 6.60 -4.08
N SER A 42 -1.06 6.97 -4.16
CA SER A 42 -1.53 8.23 -3.60
C SER A 42 -1.60 8.16 -2.08
N GLU A 43 -1.47 9.30 -1.41
CA GLU A 43 -1.65 9.38 0.05
C GLU A 43 -3.04 8.87 0.50
N ASP A 44 -4.10 9.22 -0.25
CA ASP A 44 -5.44 8.71 0.03
C ASP A 44 -5.53 7.18 -0.07
N ALA A 45 -4.85 6.58 -1.04
CA ALA A 45 -4.79 5.12 -1.15
C ALA A 45 -4.04 4.47 0.03
N VAL A 46 -3.02 5.14 0.58
CA VAL A 46 -2.35 4.68 1.80
C VAL A 46 -3.31 4.77 2.99
N ARG A 47 -4.02 5.90 3.14
CA ARG A 47 -4.98 6.10 4.25
C ARG A 47 -6.11 5.07 4.23
N GLU A 48 -6.71 4.85 3.07
CA GLU A 48 -7.72 3.81 2.88
C GLU A 48 -7.17 2.41 3.16
N TRP A 49 -5.93 2.14 2.76
CA TRP A 49 -5.29 0.86 3.03
C TRP A 49 -5.07 0.62 4.52
N ILE A 50 -4.62 1.63 5.28
CA ILE A 50 -4.48 1.54 6.73
C ILE A 50 -5.85 1.26 7.36
N ALA A 51 -6.87 2.04 7.01
CA ALA A 51 -8.23 1.87 7.54
C ALA A 51 -8.79 0.46 7.25
N ALA A 52 -8.54 -0.09 6.06
CA ALA A 52 -8.94 -1.45 5.72
C ALA A 52 -8.22 -2.51 6.58
N ARG A 53 -6.93 -2.33 6.87
CA ARG A 53 -6.17 -3.25 7.75
C ARG A 53 -6.61 -3.16 9.20
N GLU A 54 -6.88 -1.95 9.68
CA GLU A 54 -7.43 -1.71 11.01
C GLU A 54 -8.81 -2.36 11.14
N ALA A 55 -9.68 -2.20 10.13
CA ALA A 55 -11.00 -2.83 10.10
C ALA A 55 -10.93 -4.37 10.05
N GLU A 56 -10.05 -4.94 9.21
CA GLU A 56 -9.82 -6.40 9.19
C GLU A 56 -9.38 -6.94 10.56
N THR A 57 -8.50 -6.20 11.24
CA THR A 57 -8.02 -6.59 12.58
C THR A 57 -9.12 -6.43 13.63
N ALA A 58 -9.91 -5.37 13.57
CA ALA A 58 -11.01 -5.11 14.49
C ALA A 58 -12.18 -6.10 14.34
N VAL A 59 -12.39 -6.65 13.15
CA VAL A 59 -13.41 -7.69 12.90
C VAL A 59 -12.92 -9.09 13.30
N ALA A 60 -11.60 -9.31 13.33
CA ALA A 60 -11.01 -10.59 13.72
C ALA A 60 -10.76 -10.73 15.24
N ALA A 61 -10.94 -9.66 16.01
CA ALA A 61 -10.81 -9.61 17.48
C ALA A 61 -12.17 -9.75 18.17
#